data_AF-A0A920TSE5-F1
#
_entry.id   AF-A0A920TSE5-F1
#
_cell.length_a   1.000
_cell.length_b   1.000
_cell.length_c   1.000
_cell.angle_alpha   90.00
_cell.angle_beta   90.00
_cell.angle_gamma   90.00
#
_symmetry.space_group_name_H-M   'P 1'
#
loop_
_entity.id
_entity.type
_entity.pdbx_description
1 polymer ?
#
loop_
_entity_poly.entity_id
_entity_poly.type
_entity_poly.pdbx_seq_one_letter_code
_entity_poly.pdbx_strand_id
1 'polypeptide(L)'
;MRGVQTRLIEDVFWGLCEKYAVTVFYTAPTAIRAFMRGGDDWPAGHDLSKLRLLGTVGEPINPEAWVWYHEKIGGSSCPIVDTWWQTETGAIMITPLPGVTETKPGTATSPFPGLRRRS
;
A
#
# COMPACT_ATOMS: atom_id res chain seq x y z
N MET A 1 14.62 10.00 32.70
CA MET A 1 13.68 8.85 32.66
C MET A 1 13.00 8.87 31.30
N ARG A 2 13.40 8.00 30.36
CA ARG A 2 12.71 7.89 29.07
C ARG A 2 11.46 7.05 29.32
N GLY A 3 10.29 7.69 29.30
CA GLY A 3 9.02 6.97 29.34
C GLY A 3 9.04 5.94 28.23
N VAL A 4 8.73 4.70 28.56
CA VAL A 4 8.46 3.66 27.57
C VAL A 4 7.18 4.13 26.87
N GLN A 5 7.34 4.90 25.80
CA GLN A 5 6.27 5.24 24.89
C GLN A 5 5.80 3.90 24.35
N THR A 6 4.63 3.44 24.79
CA THR A 6 3.97 2.26 24.25
C THR A 6 3.82 2.52 22.75
N ARG A 7 4.76 1.99 21.97
CA ARG A 7 4.81 2.17 20.54
C ARG A 7 3.54 1.54 20.01
N LEU A 8 2.55 2.37 19.66
CA LEU A 8 1.35 1.85 19.03
C LEU A 8 1.82 1.10 17.78
N ILE A 9 1.17 -0.03 17.48
CA ILE A 9 1.50 -0.87 16.31
C ILE A 9 1.67 -0.03 15.04
N GLU A 10 0.96 1.08 14.94
CA GLU A 10 0.99 2.05 13.84
C GLU A 10 2.36 2.73 13.68
N ASP A 11 3.00 3.18 14.77
CA ASP A 11 4.36 3.78 14.77
C ASP A 11 5.44 2.75 14.41
N VAL A 12 5.18 1.47 14.70
CA VAL A 12 6.14 0.40 14.38
C VAL A 12 6.33 0.29 12.87
N PHE A 13 5.28 0.31 12.07
CA PHE A 13 5.40 0.13 10.62
C PHE A 13 6.19 1.26 9.95
N TRP A 14 5.88 2.51 10.28
CA TRP A 14 6.54 3.67 9.69
C TRP A 14 7.97 3.83 10.18
N GLY A 15 8.21 3.59 11.48
CA GLY A 15 9.56 3.56 12.03
C GLY A 15 10.42 2.43 11.45
N LEU A 16 9.84 1.29 11.06
CA LEU A 16 10.54 0.25 10.31
C LEU A 16 10.87 0.70 8.89
N CYS A 17 9.93 1.36 8.21
CA CYS A 17 10.13 1.86 6.86
C CYS A 17 11.29 2.85 6.78
N GLU A 18 11.30 3.82 7.70
CA GLU A 18 12.37 4.81 7.84
C GLU A 18 13.71 4.14 8.21
N LYS A 19 13.72 3.32 9.26
CA LYS A 19 14.94 2.69 9.78
C LYS A 19 15.65 1.81 8.75
N TYR A 20 14.88 1.07 7.96
CA TYR A 20 15.43 0.11 6.99
C TYR A 20 15.41 0.63 5.55
N ALA A 21 15.08 1.90 5.34
CA ALA A 21 14.96 2.50 4.01
C ALA A 21 14.11 1.64 3.06
N VAL A 22 12.94 1.20 3.54
CA VAL A 22 12.03 0.33 2.78
C VAL A 22 11.64 1.02 1.49
N THR A 23 11.76 0.30 0.37
CA THR A 23 11.42 0.82 -0.96
C THR A 23 10.07 0.35 -1.49
N VAL A 24 9.54 -0.75 -0.94
CA VAL A 24 8.24 -1.32 -1.31
C VAL A 24 7.48 -1.68 -0.04
N PHE A 25 6.26 -1.15 0.10
CA PHE A 25 5.38 -1.49 1.21
C PHE A 25 4.11 -2.17 0.68
N TYR A 26 3.85 -3.40 1.15
CA TYR A 26 2.79 -4.26 0.65
C TYR A 26 1.93 -4.77 1.81
N THR A 27 0.63 -4.47 1.76
CA THR A 27 -0.28 -4.74 2.89
C THR A 27 -1.72 -4.98 2.44
N ALA A 28 -2.63 -5.30 3.36
CA ALA A 28 -4.05 -5.47 3.04
C ALA A 28 -4.84 -4.16 3.21
N PRO A 29 -5.95 -3.93 2.47
CA PRO A 29 -6.80 -2.76 2.66
C PRO A 29 -7.30 -2.59 4.09
N THR A 30 -7.56 -3.70 4.80
CA THR A 30 -7.95 -3.68 6.21
C THR A 30 -6.90 -3.02 7.09
N ALA A 31 -5.61 -3.24 6.82
CA ALA A 31 -4.52 -2.58 7.54
C ALA A 31 -4.44 -1.09 7.17
N ILE A 32 -4.59 -0.75 5.89
CA ILE A 32 -4.62 0.66 5.42
C ILE A 32 -5.74 1.43 6.15
N ARG A 33 -6.96 0.86 6.21
CA ARG A 33 -8.08 1.46 6.95
C ARG A 33 -7.80 1.58 8.43
N ALA A 34 -7.03 0.66 9.02
CA ALA A 34 -6.64 0.77 10.43
C ALA A 34 -5.68 1.95 10.64
N PHE A 35 -4.65 2.08 9.79
CA PHE A 35 -3.72 3.21 9.85
C PHE A 35 -4.41 4.56 9.65
N MET A 36 -5.36 4.64 8.72
CA MET A 36 -6.18 5.84 8.53
C MET A 36 -6.95 6.23 9.79
N ARG A 37 -7.52 5.26 10.52
CA ARG A 37 -8.23 5.54 11.78
C ARG A 37 -7.29 5.94 12.92
N GLY A 38 -6.05 5.44 12.87
CA GLY A 38 -4.98 5.80 13.80
C GLY A 38 -4.54 7.26 13.72
N GLY A 39 -4.80 7.89 12.58
CA GLY A 39 -4.52 9.31 12.32
C GLY A 39 -3.25 9.53 11.52
N ASP A 40 -3.17 10.73 10.93
CA ASP A 40 -2.11 11.11 9.99
C ASP A 40 -0.78 11.47 10.67
N ASP A 41 -0.80 11.74 11.98
CA ASP A 41 0.38 12.20 12.73
C ASP A 41 1.47 11.13 12.82
N TRP A 42 1.07 9.85 12.85
CA TRP A 42 2.00 8.72 12.89
C TRP A 42 2.87 8.65 11.64
N PRO A 43 2.31 8.49 10.42
CA PRO A 43 3.13 8.46 9.21
C PRO A 43 3.86 9.79 8.97
N ALA A 44 3.27 10.93 9.35
CA ALA A 44 3.91 12.25 9.21
C ALA A 44 5.18 12.43 10.06
N GLY A 45 5.35 11.62 11.11
CA GLY A 45 6.54 11.63 11.98
C GLY A 45 7.78 10.92 11.42
N HIS A 46 7.68 10.28 10.25
CA HIS A 46 8.75 9.42 9.70
C HIS A 46 9.17 9.84 8.29
N ASP A 47 10.46 9.68 7.95
CA ASP A 47 10.93 9.81 6.57
C ASP A 47 10.56 8.57 5.73
N LEU A 48 9.51 8.71 4.93
CA LEU A 48 9.02 7.70 4.00
C LEU A 48 9.48 7.94 2.55
N SER A 49 10.42 8.87 2.31
CA SER A 49 10.89 9.25 0.96
C SER A 49 11.56 8.13 0.16
N LYS A 50 11.94 7.03 0.82
CA LYS A 50 12.53 5.85 0.18
C LYS A 50 11.50 4.93 -0.46
N LEU A 51 10.23 5.07 -0.12
CA LEU A 51 9.16 4.32 -0.76
C LEU A 51 9.10 4.69 -2.24
N ARG A 52 8.93 3.67 -3.09
CA ARG A 52 8.82 3.81 -4.55
C ARG A 52 7.63 3.06 -5.11
N LEU A 53 7.03 2.18 -4.31
CA LEU A 53 5.89 1.37 -4.69
C LEU A 53 5.09 1.03 -3.44
N LEU A 54 3.79 1.29 -3.50
CA LEU A 54 2.83 0.87 -2.50
C LEU A 54 1.99 -0.24 -3.11
N GLY A 55 1.65 -1.27 -2.36
CA GLY A 55 0.78 -2.31 -2.88
C GLY A 55 -0.25 -2.78 -1.87
N THR A 56 -1.39 -3.18 -2.41
CA THR A 56 -2.53 -3.68 -1.66
C THR A 56 -3.00 -5.01 -2.20
N VAL A 57 -3.52 -5.89 -1.34
CA VAL A 57 -3.89 -7.26 -1.69
C VAL A 57 -5.11 -7.80 -0.95
N GLY A 58 -5.82 -8.70 -1.62
CA GLY A 58 -6.82 -9.60 -1.02
C GLY A 58 -8.26 -9.08 -1.12
N GLU A 59 -8.49 -7.85 -0.70
CA GLU A 59 -9.81 -7.19 -0.81
C GLU A 59 -9.72 -5.96 -1.73
N PRO A 60 -10.85 -5.53 -2.33
CA PRO A 60 -10.92 -4.24 -3.01
C PRO A 60 -10.62 -3.08 -2.05
N ILE A 61 -9.71 -2.19 -2.45
CA ILE A 61 -9.44 -0.95 -1.71
C ILE A 61 -10.53 0.10 -2.00
N ASN A 62 -11.04 0.74 -0.95
CA ASN A 62 -11.99 1.84 -1.11
C ASN A 62 -11.30 3.11 -1.64
N PRO A 63 -11.98 3.95 -2.44
CA PRO A 63 -11.37 5.14 -3.05
C PRO A 63 -10.71 6.09 -2.05
N GLU A 64 -11.36 6.32 -0.91
CA GLU A 64 -10.84 7.18 0.17
C GLU A 64 -9.51 6.65 0.73
N ALA A 65 -9.42 5.34 0.99
CA ALA A 65 -8.18 4.74 1.48
C ALA A 65 -7.10 4.71 0.43
N TRP A 66 -7.46 4.56 -0.84
CA TRP A 66 -6.52 4.65 -1.94
C TRP A 66 -5.89 6.05 -2.00
N VAL A 67 -6.70 7.11 -1.95
CA VAL A 67 -6.22 8.50 -1.97
C VAL A 67 -5.35 8.78 -0.76
N TRP A 68 -5.80 8.39 0.44
CA TRP A 68 -5.01 8.55 1.65
C TRP A 68 -3.66 7.83 1.55
N TYR A 69 -3.65 6.60 1.04
CA TYR A 69 -2.43 5.81 0.92
C TYR A 69 -1.46 6.43 -0.09
N HIS A 70 -1.97 7.01 -1.18
CA HIS A 70 -1.17 7.70 -2.18
C HIS A 70 -0.55 8.99 -1.64
N GLU A 71 -1.35 9.81 -0.96
CA GLU A 71 -0.94 11.13 -0.50
C GLU A 71 -0.10 11.07 0.78
N LYS A 72 -0.58 10.36 1.80
CA LYS A 72 0.01 10.37 3.15
C LYS A 72 1.20 9.43 3.29
N ILE A 73 1.16 8.29 2.60
CA ILE A 73 2.24 7.30 2.67
C ILE A 73 3.14 7.41 1.44
N GLY A 74 2.55 7.56 0.26
CA GLY A 74 3.28 7.61 -1.02
C GLY A 74 3.86 8.97 -1.39
N GLY A 75 3.59 10.02 -0.61
CA GLY A 75 4.02 11.39 -0.91
C GLY A 75 3.53 11.88 -2.26
N SER A 76 2.37 11.40 -2.72
CA SER A 76 1.77 11.69 -4.03
C SER A 76 2.65 11.34 -5.24
N SER A 77 3.69 10.52 -5.05
CA SER A 77 4.64 10.14 -6.09
C SER A 77 4.78 8.62 -6.24
N CYS A 78 4.47 7.86 -5.18
CA CYS A 78 4.51 6.40 -5.22
C CYS A 78 3.28 5.83 -5.93
N PRO A 79 3.45 5.07 -7.02
CA PRO A 79 2.34 4.31 -7.59
C PRO A 79 1.80 3.29 -6.59
N ILE A 80 0.47 3.10 -6.62
CA ILE A 80 -0.21 2.04 -5.87
C ILE A 80 -0.56 0.89 -6.80
N VAL A 81 -0.16 -0.33 -6.43
CA VAL A 81 -0.54 -1.56 -7.12
C VAL A 81 -1.58 -2.32 -6.32
N ASP A 82 -2.81 -2.36 -6.83
CA ASP A 82 -3.87 -3.21 -6.30
C ASP A 82 -3.77 -4.59 -6.93
N THR A 83 -3.39 -5.58 -6.14
CA THR A 83 -3.05 -6.92 -6.61
C THR A 83 -4.13 -7.91 -6.19
N TRP A 84 -4.69 -8.62 -7.17
CA TRP A 84 -5.60 -9.72 -6.93
C TRP A 84 -4.93 -11.05 -7.25
N TRP A 85 -4.95 -11.97 -6.28
CA TRP A 85 -4.57 -13.36 -6.43
C TRP A 85 -5.16 -14.21 -5.30
N GLN A 86 -5.13 -15.52 -5.47
CA GLN A 86 -5.52 -16.49 -4.46
C GLN A 86 -4.42 -17.55 -4.29
N THR A 87 -4.44 -18.28 -3.17
CA THR A 87 -3.47 -19.37 -2.90
C THR A 87 -3.40 -20.37 -4.06
N GLU A 88 -4.55 -20.68 -4.64
CA GLU A 88 -4.74 -21.59 -5.76
C GLU A 88 -4.12 -21.08 -7.08
N THR A 89 -3.93 -19.76 -7.21
CA THR A 89 -3.35 -19.14 -8.41
C THR A 89 -1.83 -19.02 -8.34
N GLY A 90 -1.25 -19.04 -7.14
CA GLY A 90 0.20 -19.05 -6.92
C GLY A 90 0.97 -17.79 -7.31
N ALA A 91 0.33 -16.79 -7.94
CA ALA A 91 0.95 -15.54 -8.38
C ALA A 91 -0.09 -14.42 -8.55
N ILE A 92 0.37 -13.17 -8.61
CA ILE A 92 -0.48 -11.99 -8.89
C ILE A 92 -1.19 -12.16 -10.24
N MET A 93 -2.52 -12.19 -10.22
CA MET A 93 -3.34 -12.43 -11.42
C MET A 93 -3.78 -11.14 -12.10
N ILE A 94 -4.07 -10.09 -11.32
CA ILE A 94 -4.53 -8.80 -11.82
C ILE A 94 -3.83 -7.71 -11.02
N THR A 95 -3.16 -6.78 -11.70
CA THR A 95 -2.50 -5.65 -11.03
C THR A 95 -2.24 -4.49 -11.99
N PRO A 96 -2.34 -3.23 -11.53
CA PRO A 96 -1.79 -2.10 -12.27
C PRO A 96 -0.29 -2.25 -12.42
N LEU A 97 0.20 -2.16 -13.65
CA LEU A 97 1.64 -2.08 -13.89
C LEU A 97 2.08 -0.61 -13.73
N PRO A 98 2.93 -0.30 -12.73
CA PRO A 98 3.45 1.05 -12.53
C PRO A 98 4.16 1.55 -13.80
N GLY A 99 3.78 2.72 -14.29
CA GLY A 99 4.36 3.33 -15.49
C GLY A 99 3.76 2.89 -16.83
N VAL A 100 2.81 1.94 -16.83
CA VAL A 100 2.09 1.50 -18.04
C VAL A 100 0.58 1.73 -17.93
N THR A 101 0.02 1.78 -16.72
CA THR A 101 -1.42 1.91 -16.49
C THR A 101 -1.75 3.14 -15.63
N GLU A 102 -2.62 4.02 -16.11
CA GLU A 102 -3.23 5.07 -15.27
C GLU A 102 -4.07 4.39 -14.17
N THR A 103 -3.60 4.46 -12.93
CA THR A 103 -4.26 3.86 -11.78
C THR A 103 -5.52 4.66 -11.44
N LYS A 104 -6.70 4.09 -11.72
CA LYS A 104 -7.97 4.56 -11.17
C LYS A 104 -8.22 3.89 -9.81
N PRO A 105 -8.57 4.65 -8.76
CA PRO A 105 -8.92 4.10 -7.46
C PRO A 105 -9.98 2.99 -7.57
N GLY A 106 -9.75 1.86 -6.90
CA GLY A 106 -10.72 0.75 -6.82
C GLY A 106 -10.78 -0.18 -8.04
N THR A 107 -9.80 -0.12 -8.95
CA THR A 107 -9.68 -1.10 -10.04
C THR A 107 -8.32 -1.80 -9.97
N ALA A 108 -8.31 -3.14 -10.00
CA ALA A 108 -7.07 -3.93 -10.20
C ALA A 108 -6.45 -3.73 -11.60
N THR A 109 -7.12 -2.94 -12.45
CA THR A 109 -6.75 -2.62 -13.83
C THR A 109 -6.58 -3.86 -14.72
N SER A 110 -5.63 -3.85 -15.66
CA SER A 110 -5.49 -4.88 -16.69
C SER A 110 -4.89 -6.18 -16.12
N PRO A 111 -5.22 -7.35 -16.70
CA PRO A 111 -4.58 -8.61 -16.32
C PRO A 111 -3.08 -8.55 -16.59
N PHE A 112 -2.31 -9.24 -15.73
CA PHE A 112 -0.85 -9.33 -15.89
C PHE A 112 -0.48 -9.92 -17.26
N PRO A 113 0.62 -9.48 -17.90
CA PRO A 113 1.03 -10.00 -19.21
C PRO A 113 1.18 -11.53 -19.18
N GLY A 114 0.34 -12.23 -19.95
CA GLY A 114 0.29 -13.69 -20.02
C GLY A 114 -1.02 -14.32 -19.53
N LEU A 115 -1.89 -13.57 -18.83
CA LEU A 115 -3.20 -14.06 -18.39
C LEU A 115 -4.31 -13.61 -19.34
N ARG A 116 -5.10 -14.58 -19.83
CA ARG A 116 -6.24 -14.34 -20.72
C ARG A 116 -7.55 -14.50 -19.95
N ARG A 117 -8.36 -13.44 -19.88
CA ARG A 117 -9.75 -13.55 -19.42
C ARG A 117 -10.53 -14.27 -20.53
N ARG A 118 -11.08 -15.45 -20.25
CA ARG A 118 -11.97 -16.12 -21.20
C ARG A 118 -13.29 -15.34 -21.24
N SER A 119 -13.65 -14.87 -22.44
CA SER A 119 -14.94 -14.23 -22.74
C SER A 119 -16.10 -15.18 -22.52
#